data_AF-A0A0Q5DDT8-F1
#
_entry.id   AF-A0A0Q5DDT8-F1
#
_cell.length_a   1.000
_cell.length_b   1.000
_cell.length_c   1.000
_cell.angle_alpha   90.00
_cell.angle_beta   90.00
_cell.angle_gamma   90.00
#
_symmetry.space_group_name_H-M   'P 1'
#
loop_
_entity.id
_entity.type
_entity.pdbx_description
1 polymer ?
#
loop_
_entity_poly.entity_id
_entity_poly.type
_entity_poly.pdbx_seq_one_letter_code
_entity_poly.pdbx_strand_id
1 'polypeptide(L)'
;MTEGMVMGGTPAPFELLVQEVTDQGKRRPMRVARLYAPGTKSILAELLGVRLVWFKGDEFVLAGADVSPGDRGPVHAAQSWLCKLALPPHALGYSARFLYEQGRQLPMGQVNNRWANSSNSQLRVSSVMHEQLARHTTRALLRRDQHDYRLLDCELDFMGEEKFQLSGFEQLAETINHPARLLRQGWLMAIDTQTPEQAEYVRSVQKSFQR
;
A
#
# COMPACT_ATOMS: atom_id res chain seq x y z
N MET A 1 -10.51 -10.10 44.74
CA MET A 1 -11.11 -10.97 43.71
C MET A 1 -10.70 -10.38 42.37
N THR A 2 -9.61 -10.90 41.81
CA THR A 2 -9.04 -10.48 40.53
C THR A 2 -9.51 -11.49 39.49
N GLU A 3 -10.53 -11.11 38.72
CA GLU A 3 -10.95 -11.89 37.55
C GLU A 3 -9.83 -11.82 36.50
N GLY A 4 -9.25 -12.98 36.21
CA GLY A 4 -8.29 -13.16 35.14
C GLY A 4 -8.96 -12.90 33.80
N MET A 5 -8.56 -11.83 33.14
CA MET A 5 -8.90 -11.56 31.74
C MET A 5 -8.34 -12.71 30.89
N VAL A 6 -9.24 -13.50 30.33
CA VAL A 6 -8.91 -14.57 29.38
C VAL A 6 -8.28 -13.94 28.14
N MET A 7 -6.96 -13.92 28.10
CA MET A 7 -6.16 -13.54 26.92
C MET A 7 -6.19 -14.70 25.92
N GLY A 8 -7.23 -14.76 25.08
CA GLY A 8 -7.43 -15.88 24.15
C GLY A 8 -7.99 -15.53 22.77
N GLY A 9 -8.18 -14.26 22.44
CA GLY A 9 -8.63 -13.83 21.12
C GLY A 9 -7.59 -12.92 20.46
N THR A 10 -7.31 -13.14 19.16
CA THR A 10 -6.61 -12.14 18.36
C THR A 10 -7.45 -10.85 18.40
N PRO A 11 -6.94 -9.72 18.90
CA PRO A 11 -7.72 -8.48 18.93
C PRO A 11 -8.17 -8.10 17.52
N ALA A 12 -9.39 -7.58 17.40
CA ALA A 12 -9.92 -7.15 16.12
C ALA A 12 -8.98 -6.11 15.47
N PRO A 13 -8.69 -6.22 14.17
CA PRO A 13 -7.76 -5.32 13.51
C PRO A 13 -8.28 -3.89 13.51
N PHE A 14 -7.37 -2.94 13.72
CA PHE A 14 -7.66 -1.52 13.53
C PHE A 14 -7.89 -1.23 12.05
N GLU A 15 -8.72 -0.24 11.75
CA GLU A 15 -8.89 0.26 10.39
C GLU A 15 -7.93 1.42 10.15
N LEU A 16 -7.17 1.36 9.06
CA LEU A 16 -6.25 2.40 8.64
C LEU A 16 -6.75 3.04 7.33
N LEU A 17 -6.97 4.35 7.36
CA LEU A 17 -7.36 5.12 6.18
C LEU A 17 -6.27 6.12 5.84
N VAL A 18 -5.74 6.05 4.62
CA VAL A 18 -4.88 7.07 4.03
C VAL A 18 -5.66 7.79 2.94
N GLN A 19 -5.77 9.11 3.05
CA GLN A 19 -6.49 9.93 2.09
C GLN A 19 -5.90 11.33 2.00
N GLU A 20 -6.19 12.01 0.90
CA GLU A 20 -5.90 13.43 0.75
C GLU A 20 -6.97 14.28 1.44
N VAL A 21 -6.53 15.28 2.21
CA VAL A 21 -7.38 16.29 2.84
C VAL A 21 -6.83 17.67 2.51
N THR A 22 -7.72 18.67 2.48
CA THR A 22 -7.31 20.06 2.36
C THR A 22 -7.04 20.63 3.74
N ASP A 23 -5.80 21.02 4.02
CA ASP A 23 -5.48 21.77 5.24
C ASP A 23 -6.21 23.12 5.20
N GLN A 24 -7.16 23.32 6.11
CA GLN A 24 -8.00 24.53 6.18
C GLN A 24 -7.18 25.80 6.40
N GLY A 25 -5.97 25.71 6.99
CA GLY A 25 -5.09 26.85 7.22
C GLY A 25 -4.17 27.17 6.04
N LYS A 26 -3.69 26.15 5.32
CA LYS A 26 -2.67 26.32 4.25
C LYS A 26 -3.20 26.18 2.83
N ARG A 27 -4.47 25.77 2.65
CA ARG A 27 -5.12 25.53 1.34
C ARG A 27 -4.29 24.67 0.39
N ARG A 28 -3.51 23.75 0.93
CA ARG A 28 -2.72 22.79 0.16
C ARG A 28 -3.27 21.38 0.44
N PRO A 29 -3.41 20.55 -0.60
CA PRO A 29 -3.71 19.14 -0.40
C PRO A 29 -2.58 18.51 0.41
N MET A 30 -2.94 17.70 1.39
CA MET A 30 -2.00 16.91 2.18
C MET A 30 -2.56 15.51 2.42
N ARG A 31 -1.69 14.52 2.42
CA ARG A 31 -2.08 13.15 2.77
C ARG A 31 -2.06 12.99 4.28
N VAL A 32 -3.11 12.36 4.81
CA VAL A 32 -3.21 11.99 6.22
C VAL A 32 -3.45 10.50 6.36
N ALA A 33 -2.85 9.89 7.37
CA ALA A 33 -3.17 8.53 7.80
C ALA A 33 -3.93 8.59 9.12
N ARG A 34 -5.08 7.94 9.19
CA ARG A 34 -5.93 7.85 10.39
C ARG A 34 -6.09 6.42 10.80
N LEU A 35 -5.81 6.14 12.07
CA LEU A 35 -6.07 4.84 12.68
C LEU A 35 -7.39 4.91 13.45
N TYR A 36 -8.32 4.03 13.13
CA TYR A 36 -9.63 3.94 13.76
C TYR A 36 -9.73 2.72 14.67
N ALA A 37 -10.41 2.89 15.80
CA ALA A 37 -10.74 1.77 16.69
C ALA A 37 -11.69 0.78 16.00
N PRO A 38 -11.50 -0.55 16.18
CA PRO A 38 -12.28 -1.57 15.48
C PRO A 38 -13.80 -1.38 15.66
N GLY A 39 -14.54 -1.39 14.55
CA GLY A 39 -16.01 -1.25 14.56
C GLY A 39 -16.53 0.13 14.97
N THR A 40 -15.66 1.14 15.07
CA THR A 40 -16.03 2.50 15.45
C THR A 40 -15.54 3.51 14.43
N LYS A 41 -16.03 4.75 14.51
CA LYS A 41 -15.49 5.90 13.77
C LYS A 41 -14.54 6.76 14.60
N SER A 42 -14.09 6.24 15.74
CA SER A 42 -13.19 6.97 16.64
C SER A 42 -11.77 6.92 16.12
N ILE A 43 -11.17 8.08 15.87
CA ILE A 43 -9.76 8.20 15.47
C ILE A 43 -8.90 8.07 16.73
N LEU A 44 -8.02 7.08 16.74
CA LEU A 44 -7.07 6.84 17.82
C LEU A 44 -5.76 7.60 17.62
N ALA A 45 -5.34 7.76 16.37
CA ALA A 45 -4.11 8.45 16.01
C ALA A 45 -4.20 8.98 14.58
N GLU A 46 -3.46 10.06 14.29
CA GLU A 46 -3.37 10.68 12.97
C GLU A 46 -1.91 11.03 12.64
N LEU A 47 -1.47 10.75 11.41
CA LEU A 47 -0.23 11.28 10.85
C LEU A 47 -0.53 12.23 9.71
N LEU A 48 0.04 13.43 9.78
CA LEU A 48 0.01 14.43 8.72
C LEU A 48 1.20 14.27 7.76
N GLY A 49 0.97 14.58 6.48
CA GLY A 49 2.00 14.55 5.45
C GLY A 49 2.56 13.14 5.23
N VAL A 50 1.69 12.14 5.31
CA VAL A 50 2.11 10.74 5.39
C VAL A 50 2.79 10.28 4.10
N ARG A 51 3.83 9.48 4.26
CA ARG A 51 4.55 8.79 3.18
C ARG A 51 4.78 7.32 3.53
N LEU A 52 4.67 6.46 2.53
CA LEU A 52 5.09 5.06 2.62
C LEU A 52 6.61 4.98 2.43
N VAL A 53 7.33 4.50 3.43
CA VAL A 53 8.80 4.42 3.37
C VAL A 53 9.30 3.00 3.09
N TRP A 54 8.51 2.00 3.47
CA TRP A 54 8.86 0.60 3.31
C TRP A 54 7.60 -0.27 3.27
N PHE A 55 7.64 -1.34 2.48
CA PHE A 55 6.58 -2.34 2.38
C PHE A 55 7.20 -3.68 1.98
N LYS A 56 6.84 -4.78 2.66
CA LYS A 56 7.21 -6.13 2.26
C LYS A 56 6.25 -7.15 2.86
N GLY A 57 5.66 -8.01 2.02
CA GLY A 57 4.71 -9.00 2.49
C GLY A 57 3.44 -8.31 2.98
N ASP A 58 3.12 -8.44 4.25
CA ASP A 58 2.01 -7.77 4.95
C ASP A 58 2.46 -6.63 5.88
N GLU A 59 3.77 -6.39 5.99
CA GLU A 59 4.33 -5.36 6.85
C GLU A 59 4.68 -4.11 6.06
N PHE A 60 4.48 -2.94 6.68
CA PHE A 60 4.80 -1.67 6.07
C PHE A 60 5.08 -0.59 7.11
N VAL A 61 5.73 0.48 6.67
CA VAL A 61 6.04 1.62 7.53
C VAL A 61 5.51 2.90 6.89
N LEU A 62 4.71 3.63 7.66
CA LEU A 62 4.28 4.99 7.35
C LEU A 62 5.10 5.97 8.19
N ALA A 63 5.50 7.08 7.58
CA ALA A 63 6.16 8.18 8.29
C ALA A 63 5.40 9.48 8.04
N GLY A 64 5.33 10.33 9.05
CA GLY A 64 4.64 11.62 8.99
C GLY A 64 4.87 12.44 10.24
N ALA A 65 4.01 13.44 10.48
CA ALA A 65 4.02 14.23 11.70
C ALA A 65 2.75 13.95 12.51
N ASP A 66 2.91 13.66 13.79
CA ASP A 66 1.84 13.72 14.77
C ASP A 66 1.73 15.16 15.30
N VAL A 67 0.50 15.59 15.60
CA VAL A 67 0.22 16.95 16.07
C VAL A 67 -0.48 16.90 17.40
N SER A 68 0.24 17.30 18.44
CA SER A 68 -0.29 17.37 19.79
C SER A 68 -0.43 18.82 20.26
N PRO A 69 -1.39 19.12 21.13
CA PRO A 69 -1.46 20.42 21.78
C PRO A 69 -0.24 20.62 22.68
N GLY A 70 0.36 21.80 22.62
CA GLY A 70 1.43 22.23 23.52
C GLY A 70 1.18 23.62 24.07
N ASP A 71 1.92 23.97 25.14
CA ASP A 71 1.71 25.22 25.89
C ASP A 71 1.87 26.50 25.06
N ARG A 72 2.60 26.43 23.95
CA ARG A 72 2.87 27.57 23.04
C ARG A 72 2.24 27.39 21.65
N GLY A 73 1.35 26.42 21.49
CA GLY A 73 0.75 26.04 20.21
C GLY A 73 0.98 24.58 19.86
N PRO A 74 0.52 24.14 18.67
CA PRO A 74 0.64 22.75 18.25
C PRO A 74 2.10 22.34 18.09
N VAL A 75 2.46 21.17 18.63
CA VAL A 75 3.77 20.55 18.49
C VAL A 75 3.69 19.51 17.38
N HIS A 76 4.56 19.66 16.37
CA HIS A 76 4.67 18.70 15.27
C HIS A 76 5.84 17.74 15.56
N ALA A 77 5.53 16.51 15.96
CA ALA A 77 6.52 15.48 16.21
C ALA A 77 6.66 14.56 15.01
N ALA A 78 7.88 14.38 14.50
CA ALA A 78 8.14 13.38 13.47
C ALA A 78 7.89 11.97 14.06
N GLN A 79 7.04 11.20 13.39
CA GLN A 79 6.60 9.89 13.85
C GLN A 79 6.67 8.87 12.72
N SER A 80 6.78 7.60 13.10
CA SER A 80 6.70 6.48 12.16
C SER A 80 5.87 5.36 12.77
N TRP A 81 4.94 4.82 11.98
CA TRP A 81 4.11 3.70 12.36
C TRP A 81 4.60 2.45 11.63
N LEU A 82 4.99 1.43 12.41
CA LEU A 82 5.18 0.09 11.91
C LEU A 82 3.82 -0.61 11.93
N CYS A 83 3.36 -1.02 10.74
CA CYS A 83 2.04 -1.58 10.54
C CYS A 83 2.15 -2.99 9.98
N LYS A 84 1.15 -3.82 10.30
CA LYS A 84 0.96 -5.15 9.74
C LYS A 84 -0.48 -5.29 9.28
N LEU A 85 -0.68 -5.66 8.01
CA LEU A 85 -2.00 -5.91 7.45
C LEU A 85 -2.59 -7.19 8.02
N ALA A 86 -3.85 -7.13 8.43
CA ALA A 86 -4.62 -8.31 8.77
C ALA A 86 -5.07 -9.01 7.49
N LEU A 87 -4.21 -9.86 6.94
CA LEU A 87 -4.53 -10.60 5.71
C LEU A 87 -5.64 -11.64 5.96
N PRO A 88 -6.60 -11.80 5.05
CA PRO A 88 -7.60 -12.86 5.13
C PRO A 88 -6.95 -14.25 5.03
N PRO A 89 -7.59 -15.30 5.59
CA PRO A 89 -7.19 -16.67 5.34
C PRO A 89 -7.14 -16.93 3.83
N HIS A 90 -6.05 -17.54 3.34
CA HIS A 90 -5.81 -17.81 1.90
C HIS A 90 -5.44 -16.60 1.03
N ALA A 91 -4.89 -15.54 1.61
CA ALA A 91 -4.20 -14.50 0.85
C ALA A 91 -3.02 -15.10 0.07
N LEU A 92 -2.99 -14.86 -1.24
CA LEU A 92 -1.94 -15.32 -2.16
C LEU A 92 -0.89 -14.25 -2.45
N GLY A 93 -1.13 -13.01 -2.04
CA GLY A 93 -0.30 -11.87 -2.36
C GLY A 93 -1.16 -10.70 -2.80
N TYR A 94 -0.70 -9.96 -3.80
CA TYR A 94 -1.43 -8.79 -4.30
C TYR A 94 -1.86 -8.99 -5.75
N SER A 95 -2.97 -8.38 -6.10
CA SER A 95 -3.35 -8.12 -7.48
C SER A 95 -3.16 -6.63 -7.77
N ALA A 96 -2.75 -6.31 -8.99
CA ALA A 96 -2.51 -4.94 -9.41
C ALA A 96 -3.28 -4.60 -10.68
N ARG A 97 -3.96 -3.45 -10.68
CA ARG A 97 -4.50 -2.80 -11.88
C ARG A 97 -3.70 -1.54 -12.18
N PHE A 98 -3.21 -1.44 -13.39
CA PHE A 98 -2.43 -0.28 -13.84
C PHE A 98 -3.37 0.89 -14.13
N LEU A 99 -3.07 2.04 -13.54
CA LEU A 99 -3.89 3.25 -13.60
C LEU A 99 -3.52 4.18 -14.76
N TYR A 100 -2.42 3.90 -15.43
CA TYR A 100 -1.87 4.74 -16.49
C TYR A 100 -1.46 3.87 -17.68
N GLU A 101 -1.41 4.51 -18.84
CA GLU A 101 -0.93 3.94 -20.09
C GLU A 101 -0.08 4.99 -20.79
N GLN A 102 1.21 4.71 -21.00
CA GLN A 102 2.16 5.65 -21.60
C GLN A 102 2.14 7.05 -20.93
N GLY A 103 2.04 7.11 -19.60
CA GLY A 103 2.00 8.36 -18.85
C GLY A 103 0.62 9.02 -18.76
N ARG A 104 -0.40 8.51 -19.47
CA ARG A 104 -1.77 9.03 -19.44
C ARG A 104 -2.61 8.27 -18.43
N GLN A 105 -3.26 8.99 -17.51
CA GLN A 105 -4.18 8.38 -16.55
C GLN A 105 -5.40 7.78 -17.28
N LEU A 106 -5.75 6.56 -16.92
CA LEU A 106 -6.91 5.85 -17.45
C LEU A 106 -8.17 6.22 -16.66
N PRO A 107 -9.32 6.39 -17.34
CA PRO A 107 -10.60 6.52 -16.65
C PRO A 107 -10.91 5.28 -15.81
N MET A 108 -11.53 5.46 -14.65
CA MET A 108 -11.78 4.36 -13.70
C MET A 108 -12.62 3.21 -14.30
N GLY A 109 -13.55 3.52 -15.21
CA GLY A 109 -14.30 2.48 -15.94
C GLY A 109 -13.39 1.57 -16.78
N GLN A 110 -12.35 2.13 -17.42
CA GLN A 110 -11.37 1.32 -18.17
C GLN A 110 -10.48 0.51 -17.23
N VAL A 111 -10.07 1.08 -16.08
CA VAL A 111 -9.29 0.37 -15.06
C VAL A 111 -10.08 -0.84 -14.54
N ASN A 112 -11.36 -0.68 -14.23
CA ASN A 112 -12.20 -1.75 -13.71
C ASN A 112 -12.47 -2.87 -14.73
N ASN A 113 -12.55 -2.52 -16.02
CA ASN A 113 -12.75 -3.48 -17.10
C ASN A 113 -11.47 -4.22 -17.49
N ARG A 114 -10.29 -3.75 -17.03
CA ARG A 114 -9.06 -4.53 -17.15
C ARG A 114 -9.09 -5.67 -16.13
N TRP A 115 -8.75 -6.87 -16.60
CA TRP A 115 -8.50 -7.98 -15.68
C TRP A 115 -7.49 -7.52 -14.63
N ALA A 116 -7.89 -7.67 -13.36
CA ALA A 116 -6.91 -7.62 -12.28
C ALA A 116 -5.94 -8.76 -12.57
N ASN A 117 -4.68 -8.42 -12.74
CA ASN A 117 -3.67 -9.43 -12.97
C ASN A 117 -3.45 -10.17 -11.64
N SER A 118 -4.22 -11.23 -11.35
CA SER A 118 -3.90 -12.26 -10.36
C SER A 118 -3.02 -13.32 -11.07
N SER A 119 -1.95 -13.82 -10.47
CA SER A 119 -1.89 -14.46 -9.17
C SER A 119 -0.50 -14.35 -8.55
N ASN A 120 -0.42 -14.18 -7.22
CA ASN A 120 0.82 -14.26 -6.43
C ASN A 120 1.89 -13.21 -6.77
N SER A 121 1.48 -11.97 -7.07
CA SER A 121 2.47 -10.90 -7.26
C SER A 121 3.06 -10.46 -5.92
N GLN A 122 4.37 -10.27 -5.90
CA GLN A 122 5.11 -9.83 -4.72
C GLN A 122 5.36 -8.33 -4.82
N LEU A 123 4.76 -7.58 -3.89
CA LEU A 123 4.98 -6.15 -3.75
C LEU A 123 6.09 -5.88 -2.72
N ARG A 124 7.01 -5.00 -3.09
CA ARG A 124 8.01 -4.45 -2.18
C ARG A 124 8.18 -2.96 -2.41
N VAL A 125 8.21 -2.17 -1.34
CA VAL A 125 8.63 -0.77 -1.36
C VAL A 125 9.87 -0.62 -0.49
N SER A 126 10.89 0.05 -1.01
CA SER A 126 12.18 0.21 -0.34
C SER A 126 12.83 1.54 -0.70
N SER A 127 13.63 2.09 0.20
CA SER A 127 14.53 3.20 -0.12
C SER A 127 15.74 2.70 -0.89
N VAL A 128 16.09 3.37 -1.99
CA VAL A 128 17.23 3.03 -2.85
C VAL A 128 17.98 4.30 -3.23
N MET A 129 19.31 4.23 -3.35
CA MET A 129 20.07 5.27 -4.03
C MET A 129 19.84 5.12 -5.54
N HIS A 130 19.27 6.13 -6.20
CA HIS A 130 19.05 6.10 -7.64
C HIS A 130 20.13 6.93 -8.34
N GLU A 131 20.99 6.24 -9.10
CA GLU A 131 22.21 6.84 -9.68
C GLU A 131 21.90 8.05 -10.57
N GLN A 132 20.93 7.93 -11.47
CA GLN A 132 20.61 9.01 -12.41
C GLN A 132 19.92 10.21 -11.77
N LEU A 133 19.26 10.01 -10.63
CA LEU A 133 18.65 11.10 -9.87
C LEU A 133 19.60 11.66 -8.80
N ALA A 134 20.76 11.02 -8.61
CA ALA A 134 21.76 11.31 -7.60
C ALA A 134 21.17 11.51 -6.18
N ARG A 135 20.13 10.75 -5.83
CA ARG A 135 19.46 10.84 -4.53
C ARG A 135 18.88 9.52 -4.06
N HIS A 136 18.64 9.43 -2.75
CA HIS A 136 17.76 8.40 -2.20
C HIS A 136 16.30 8.65 -2.61
N THR A 137 15.62 7.61 -3.05
CA THR A 137 14.21 7.64 -3.43
C THR A 137 13.52 6.35 -3.01
N THR A 138 12.19 6.38 -2.89
CA THR A 138 11.37 5.19 -2.71
C THR A 138 11.17 4.48 -4.05
N ARG A 139 11.42 3.18 -4.07
CA ARG A 139 11.16 2.32 -5.22
C ARG A 139 10.15 1.24 -4.84
N ALA A 140 9.04 1.20 -5.57
CA ALA A 140 8.15 0.05 -5.57
C ALA A 140 8.58 -0.95 -6.65
N LEU A 141 8.61 -2.22 -6.28
CA LEU A 141 8.83 -3.35 -7.17
C LEU A 141 7.61 -4.26 -7.04
N LEU A 142 6.97 -4.53 -8.16
CA LEU A 142 5.92 -5.53 -8.28
C LEU A 142 6.45 -6.64 -9.18
N ARG A 143 6.77 -7.78 -8.58
CA ARG A 143 7.19 -8.96 -9.32
C ARG A 143 5.98 -9.83 -9.63
N ARG A 144 5.80 -10.15 -10.91
CA ARG A 144 4.75 -11.03 -11.41
C ARG A 144 5.34 -11.96 -12.44
N ASP A 145 5.22 -13.27 -12.24
CA ASP A 145 5.76 -14.28 -13.14
C ASP A 145 7.24 -13.99 -13.47
N GLN A 146 7.55 -13.71 -14.73
CA GLN A 146 8.88 -13.32 -15.22
C GLN A 146 9.05 -11.80 -15.45
N HIS A 147 8.06 -10.99 -15.07
CA HIS A 147 8.03 -9.55 -15.29
C HIS A 147 8.17 -8.77 -13.97
N ASP A 148 9.05 -7.76 -13.97
CA ASP A 148 9.26 -6.85 -12.86
C ASP A 148 8.75 -5.46 -13.25
N TYR A 149 7.69 -4.97 -12.60
CA TYR A 149 7.21 -3.61 -12.75
C TYR A 149 7.79 -2.72 -11.65
N ARG A 150 8.13 -1.47 -11.99
CA ARG A 150 8.87 -0.57 -11.09
C ARG A 150 8.25 0.82 -11.07
N LEU A 151 8.11 1.40 -9.88
CA LEU A 151 7.83 2.82 -9.69
C LEU A 151 8.96 3.45 -8.88
N LEU A 152 9.53 4.54 -9.38
CA LEU A 152 10.45 5.43 -8.68
C LEU A 152 9.68 6.60 -8.06
N ASP A 153 10.25 7.21 -7.03
CA ASP A 153 9.57 8.20 -6.18
C ASP A 153 8.15 7.71 -5.82
N CYS A 154 8.07 6.46 -5.36
CA CYS A 154 6.80 5.81 -5.03
C CYS A 154 6.11 6.54 -3.87
N GLU A 155 4.84 6.86 -4.08
CA GLU A 155 3.95 7.49 -3.12
C GLU A 155 2.73 6.59 -2.87
N LEU A 156 2.22 6.63 -1.63
CA LEU A 156 0.93 6.03 -1.28
C LEU A 156 -0.14 7.10 -1.40
N ASP A 157 -0.99 7.00 -2.42
CA ASP A 157 -2.03 7.98 -2.69
C ASP A 157 -3.26 7.76 -1.80
N PHE A 158 -3.59 6.49 -1.58
CA PHE A 158 -4.78 6.06 -0.87
C PHE A 158 -4.52 4.69 -0.24
N MET A 159 -5.13 4.45 0.93
CA MET A 159 -5.24 3.12 1.53
C MET A 159 -6.55 3.06 2.29
N GLY A 160 -7.34 2.03 2.02
CA GLY A 160 -8.49 1.65 2.82
C GLY A 160 -8.45 0.16 3.12
N GLU A 161 -9.58 -0.39 3.56
CA GLU A 161 -9.69 -1.77 4.02
C GLU A 161 -9.26 -2.81 2.96
N GLU A 162 -9.78 -2.68 1.73
CA GLU A 162 -9.57 -3.70 0.70
C GLU A 162 -8.45 -3.37 -0.30
N LYS A 163 -8.17 -2.07 -0.47
CA LYS A 163 -7.39 -1.56 -1.60
C LYS A 163 -6.50 -0.41 -1.17
N PHE A 164 -5.38 -0.30 -1.86
CA PHE A 164 -4.50 0.85 -1.73
C PHE A 164 -3.93 1.22 -3.10
N GLN A 165 -3.55 2.48 -3.26
CA GLN A 165 -3.04 3.01 -4.50
C GLN A 165 -1.62 3.49 -4.31
N LEU A 166 -0.73 2.99 -5.16
CA LEU A 166 0.62 3.50 -5.31
C LEU A 166 0.73 4.30 -6.61
N SER A 167 1.47 5.40 -6.57
CA SER A 167 1.87 6.13 -7.77
C SER A 167 3.34 6.47 -7.73
N GLY A 168 3.88 6.83 -8.88
CA GLY A 168 5.28 7.20 -9.02
C GLY A 168 5.64 7.31 -10.48
N PHE A 169 6.89 7.05 -10.80
CA PHE A 169 7.40 7.16 -12.16
C PHE A 169 7.99 5.84 -12.64
N GLU A 170 7.62 5.45 -13.84
CA GLU A 170 8.32 4.40 -14.57
C GLU A 170 9.35 5.04 -15.49
N GLN A 171 10.55 4.48 -15.44
CA GLN A 171 11.62 4.86 -16.34
C GLN A 171 11.69 3.91 -17.52
N LEU A 172 11.50 4.44 -18.72
CA LEU A 172 11.70 3.73 -19.97
C LEU A 172 13.09 4.06 -20.53
N ALA A 173 13.84 3.02 -20.85
CA ALA A 173 15.13 3.15 -21.51
C ALA A 173 14.99 3.78 -22.91
N GLU A 174 16.06 4.39 -23.38
CA GLU A 174 16.17 4.85 -24.75
C GLU A 174 16.07 3.67 -25.72
N THR A 175 15.39 3.90 -26.83
CA THR A 175 15.25 2.98 -27.95
C THR A 175 15.55 3.74 -29.24
N ILE A 176 15.78 3.03 -30.34
CA ILE A 176 16.09 3.63 -31.66
C ILE A 176 15.05 4.70 -32.06
N ASN A 177 13.79 4.51 -31.68
CA ASN A 177 12.68 5.39 -32.06
C ASN A 177 12.28 6.40 -30.98
N HIS A 178 12.76 6.25 -29.74
CA HIS A 178 12.30 7.06 -28.63
C HIS A 178 13.44 7.32 -27.62
N PRO A 179 13.65 8.58 -27.20
CA PRO A 179 14.59 8.88 -26.14
C PRO A 179 14.15 8.23 -24.82
N ALA A 180 15.07 8.16 -23.85
CA ALA A 180 14.73 7.77 -22.49
C ALA A 180 13.61 8.67 -21.94
N ARG A 181 12.61 8.07 -21.27
CA ARG A 181 11.42 8.77 -20.77
C ARG A 181 11.13 8.40 -19.33
N LEU A 182 10.65 9.38 -18.58
CA LEU A 182 10.11 9.19 -17.25
C LEU A 182 8.61 9.45 -17.32
N LEU A 183 7.81 8.41 -17.12
CA LEU A 183 6.35 8.48 -17.28
C LEU A 183 5.67 8.33 -15.92
N ARG A 184 4.64 9.15 -15.67
CA ARG A 184 3.78 8.97 -14.50
C ARG A 184 3.05 7.63 -14.63
N GLN A 185 3.07 6.85 -13.56
CA GLN A 185 2.42 5.55 -13.48
C GLN A 185 1.78 5.36 -12.11
N GLY A 186 0.94 4.34 -11.99
CA GLY A 186 0.31 3.99 -10.73
C GLY A 186 -0.39 2.65 -10.77
N TRP A 187 -0.51 2.04 -9.60
CA TRP A 187 -1.09 0.72 -9.39
C TRP A 187 -2.18 0.83 -8.33
N LEU A 188 -3.39 0.38 -8.68
CA LEU A 188 -4.43 0.07 -7.70
C LEU A 188 -4.24 -1.38 -7.27
N MET A 189 -3.86 -1.55 -6.01
CA MET A 189 -3.53 -2.81 -5.40
C MET A 189 -4.73 -3.32 -4.58
N ALA A 190 -4.95 -4.63 -4.60
CA ALA A 190 -5.88 -5.32 -3.72
C ALA A 190 -5.22 -6.61 -3.23
N ILE A 191 -5.63 -7.10 -2.06
CA ILE A 191 -5.23 -8.44 -1.61
C ILE A 191 -5.87 -9.47 -2.53
N ASP A 192 -5.05 -10.38 -3.06
CA ASP A 192 -5.52 -11.50 -3.88
C ASP A 192 -5.81 -12.70 -2.96
N THR A 193 -7.01 -13.27 -3.04
CA THR A 193 -7.45 -14.37 -2.19
C THR A 193 -7.93 -15.54 -3.04
N GLN A 194 -7.55 -16.77 -2.68
CA GLN A 194 -8.17 -17.94 -3.29
C GLN A 194 -9.67 -17.95 -3.00
N THR A 195 -10.46 -18.36 -3.99
CA THR A 195 -11.85 -18.71 -3.70
C THR A 195 -11.88 -19.96 -2.81
N PRO A 196 -12.92 -20.13 -1.96
CA PRO A 196 -13.04 -21.32 -1.11
C PRO A 196 -12.91 -22.65 -1.88
N GLU A 197 -13.47 -22.71 -3.09
CA GLU A 197 -13.38 -23.86 -4.00
C GLU A 197 -11.94 -24.16 -4.45
N GLN A 198 -11.14 -23.12 -4.73
CA GLN A 198 -9.72 -23.27 -5.07
C GLN A 198 -8.91 -23.74 -3.86
N ALA A 199 -9.20 -23.22 -2.67
CA ALA A 199 -8.54 -23.64 -1.43
C ALA A 199 -8.84 -25.10 -1.08
N GLU A 200 -10.09 -25.55 -1.28
CA GLU A 200 -10.49 -26.94 -1.10
C GLU A 200 -9.86 -27.88 -2.13
N TYR A 201 -9.75 -27.46 -3.39
CA TYR A 201 -9.05 -28.21 -4.42
C TYR A 201 -7.55 -28.37 -4.10
N VAL A 202 -6.85 -27.31 -3.71
CA VAL A 202 -5.43 -27.41 -3.32
C VAL A 202 -5.25 -28.35 -2.12
N ARG A 203 -6.15 -28.30 -1.13
CA ARG A 203 -6.13 -29.23 0.01
C ARG A 203 -6.36 -30.67 -0.40
N SER A 204 -7.24 -30.94 -1.36
CA SER A 204 -7.52 -32.31 -1.83
C SER A 204 -6.33 -32.89 -2.61
N VAL A 205 -5.67 -32.06 -3.44
CA VAL A 205 -4.46 -32.43 -4.17
C VAL A 205 -3.27 -32.66 -3.24
N GLN A 206 -3.06 -31.82 -2.22
CA GLN A 206 -1.95 -32.05 -1.27
C GLN A 206 -2.11 -33.35 -0.48
N LYS A 207 -3.35 -33.77 -0.18
CA LYS A 207 -3.62 -35.04 0.50
C LYS A 207 -3.37 -36.27 -0.38
N SER A 208 -3.49 -36.16 -1.70
CA SER A 208 -3.21 -37.27 -2.62
C SER A 208 -1.71 -37.48 -2.86
N PHE A 209 -0.87 -36.46 -2.66
CA PHE A 209 0.59 -36.56 -2.76
C PHE A 209 1.29 -37.04 -1.47
N GLN A 210 0.55 -37.19 -0.36
CA GLN A 210 1.07 -37.71 0.92
C GLN A 210 0.72 -39.19 1.18
N ARG A 211 0.27 -39.92 0.15
CA ARG A 211 0.01 -41.37 0.19
C ARG A 211 1.05 -42.15 -0.60
#